data_AF-A0A3A9X5K5-F1
#
_entry.id   AF-A0A3A9X5K5-F1
#
_cell.length_a   1.000
_cell.length_b   1.000
_cell.length_c   1.000
_cell.angle_alpha   90.00
_cell.angle_beta   90.00
_cell.angle_gamma   90.00
#
_symmetry.space_group_name_H-M   'P 1'
#
loop_
_entity.id
_entity.type
_entity.pdbx_description
1 polymer ?
#
loop_
_entity_poly.entity_id
_entity_poly.type
_entity_poly.pdbx_seq_one_letter_code
_entity_poly.pdbx_strand_id
1 'polypeptide(L)'
;MKDILFLFLLVVSKSLFAQEPRQPIVDYEENNLILDNFPAISEDGSHYLAVYNQYSCCIYLGNSLQKIETSSGKILSEIIISPTEESVQFTISKQKSIYKNIKHLLKSNHYYTMKMIDKFKVMYGEDKDELYIMVNISDNIYVSKKFILPRINSHGFCCNGGIDMNENCLLNQEIINVSFSIRHNVLLVETGLDQLADGCDQGPFYQVIPISKN
;
A
#
# COMPACT_ATOMS: atom_id res chain seq x y z
N MET A 1 -5.85 -52.17 1.48
CA MET A 1 -6.77 -51.12 0.99
C MET A 1 -6.98 -49.96 1.97
N LYS A 2 -6.36 -49.94 3.16
CA LYS A 2 -6.43 -48.79 4.07
C LYS A 2 -5.22 -47.84 3.96
N ASP A 3 -4.11 -48.30 3.38
CA ASP A 3 -2.86 -47.52 3.35
C ASP A 3 -2.74 -46.55 2.16
N ILE A 4 -3.61 -46.69 1.14
CA ILE A 4 -3.60 -45.80 -0.03
C ILE A 4 -4.38 -44.49 0.24
N LEU A 5 -5.32 -44.51 1.20
CA LEU A 5 -6.14 -43.35 1.54
C LEU A 5 -5.35 -42.28 2.30
N PHE A 6 -4.34 -42.68 3.09
CA PHE A 6 -3.48 -41.76 3.83
C PHE A 6 -2.46 -41.05 2.94
N LEU A 7 -2.00 -41.69 1.86
CA LEU A 7 -1.09 -41.05 0.90
C LEU A 7 -1.81 -39.97 0.08
N PHE A 8 -3.09 -40.16 -0.26
CA PHE A 8 -3.87 -39.14 -0.97
C PHE A 8 -4.18 -37.91 -0.11
N LEU A 9 -4.41 -38.09 1.21
CA LEU A 9 -4.62 -36.98 2.14
C LEU A 9 -3.37 -36.12 2.38
N LEU A 10 -2.17 -36.68 2.21
CA LEU A 10 -0.89 -35.95 2.32
C LEU A 10 -0.45 -35.26 1.01
N VAL A 11 -1.02 -35.63 -0.14
CA VAL A 11 -0.72 -34.99 -1.42
C VAL A 11 -1.71 -33.86 -1.73
N VAL A 12 -2.97 -33.94 -1.26
CA VAL A 12 -3.96 -32.86 -1.43
C VAL A 12 -3.67 -31.64 -0.53
N SER A 13 -2.90 -31.80 0.55
CA SER A 13 -2.48 -30.65 1.38
C SER A 13 -1.29 -29.87 0.79
N LYS A 14 -0.62 -30.38 -0.24
CA LYS A 14 0.55 -29.71 -0.85
C LYS A 14 0.22 -28.75 -2.00
N SER A 15 -1.01 -28.73 -2.48
CA SER A 15 -1.44 -27.87 -3.60
C SER A 15 -2.14 -26.57 -3.18
N LEU A 16 -2.20 -26.27 -1.87
CA LEU A 16 -2.82 -25.05 -1.33
C LEU A 16 -1.84 -24.06 -0.70
N PHE A 17 -0.53 -24.32 -0.75
CA PHE A 17 0.48 -23.30 -0.51
C PHE A 17 0.61 -22.40 -1.75
N ALA A 18 -0.41 -21.59 -1.98
CA ALA A 18 -0.29 -20.38 -2.79
C ALA A 18 0.74 -19.48 -2.09
N GLN A 19 2.02 -19.65 -2.45
CA GLN A 19 3.21 -18.88 -2.01
C GLN A 19 3.22 -18.47 -0.54
N GLU A 20 4.15 -19.02 0.26
CA GLU A 20 4.43 -18.45 1.59
C GLU A 20 4.55 -16.92 1.46
N PRO A 21 3.74 -16.14 2.20
CA PRO A 21 3.77 -14.70 2.08
C PRO A 21 5.19 -14.23 2.39
N ARG A 22 5.83 -13.58 1.42
CA ARG A 22 7.16 -12.99 1.60
C ARG A 22 7.14 -12.09 2.84
N GLN A 23 8.24 -12.02 3.57
CA GLN A 23 8.39 -11.03 4.63
C GLN A 23 8.96 -9.75 4.01
N PRO A 24 8.56 -8.56 4.51
CA PRO A 24 9.24 -7.32 4.14
C PRO A 24 10.72 -7.39 4.53
N ILE A 25 11.57 -6.85 3.66
CA ILE A 25 13.02 -6.89 3.83
C ILE A 25 13.50 -5.48 4.15
N VAL A 26 14.37 -5.38 5.15
CA VAL A 26 15.19 -4.20 5.37
C VAL A 26 16.65 -4.65 5.46
N ASP A 27 17.50 -4.04 4.64
CA ASP A 27 18.94 -4.29 4.65
C ASP A 27 19.76 -2.99 4.67
N TYR A 28 21.05 -3.14 4.92
CA TYR A 28 22.02 -2.07 4.95
C TYR A 28 23.32 -2.51 4.27
N GLU A 29 23.42 -2.25 2.97
CA GLU A 29 24.56 -2.62 2.13
C GLU A 29 25.27 -1.38 1.61
N GLU A 30 26.61 -1.36 1.63
CA GLU A 30 27.43 -0.28 1.06
C GLU A 30 27.07 1.16 1.51
N ASN A 31 26.57 1.31 2.74
CA ASN A 31 26.02 2.57 3.28
C ASN A 31 24.71 3.05 2.62
N ASN A 32 23.92 2.12 2.10
CA ASN A 32 22.59 2.37 1.57
C ASN A 32 21.56 1.55 2.34
N LEU A 33 20.49 2.21 2.78
CA LEU A 33 19.34 1.56 3.38
C LEU A 33 18.46 1.00 2.26
N ILE A 34 18.23 -0.31 2.29
CA ILE A 34 17.39 -1.01 1.30
C ILE A 34 16.09 -1.43 1.97
N LEU A 35 14.95 -1.05 1.37
CA LEU A 35 13.62 -1.51 1.76
C LEU A 35 13.02 -2.23 0.57
N ASP A 36 12.53 -3.45 0.77
CA ASP A 36 11.90 -4.24 -0.28
C ASP A 36 10.69 -5.02 0.26
N ASN A 37 9.80 -5.42 -0.65
CA ASN A 37 8.59 -6.19 -0.36
C ASN A 37 7.59 -5.46 0.58
N PHE A 38 7.42 -4.15 0.35
CA PHE A 38 6.32 -3.34 0.88
C PHE A 38 5.28 -3.06 -0.23
N PRO A 39 3.99 -2.86 0.08
CA PRO A 39 3.40 -2.79 1.42
C PRO A 39 3.29 -4.17 2.11
N ALA A 40 3.19 -4.17 3.44
CA ALA A 40 3.12 -5.38 4.25
C ALA A 40 2.09 -5.26 5.37
N ILE A 41 1.37 -6.33 5.69
CA ILE A 41 0.32 -6.36 6.71
C ILE A 41 0.77 -7.19 7.92
N SER A 42 0.38 -6.76 9.13
CA SER A 42 0.69 -7.49 10.36
C SER A 42 0.02 -8.86 10.37
N GLU A 43 0.57 -9.79 11.15
CA GLU A 43 0.07 -11.15 11.27
C GLU A 43 -1.40 -11.27 11.68
N ASP A 44 -1.86 -10.34 12.51
CA ASP A 44 -3.23 -10.24 13.01
C ASP A 44 -4.14 -9.38 12.11
N GLY A 45 -3.60 -8.76 11.07
CA GLY A 45 -4.31 -7.86 10.16
C GLY A 45 -4.69 -6.49 10.75
N SER A 46 -4.30 -6.18 12.00
CA SER A 46 -4.73 -4.95 12.68
C SER A 46 -4.10 -3.67 12.12
N HIS A 47 -2.94 -3.79 11.45
CA HIS A 47 -2.25 -2.66 10.85
C HIS A 47 -1.38 -3.11 9.66
N TYR A 48 -0.99 -2.16 8.83
CA TYR A 48 -0.08 -2.38 7.72
C TYR A 48 1.06 -1.35 7.69
N LEU A 49 2.11 -1.67 6.95
CA LEU A 49 3.25 -0.84 6.66
C LEU A 49 3.23 -0.46 5.18
N ALA A 50 3.30 0.83 4.90
CA ALA A 50 3.43 1.36 3.55
C ALA A 50 4.50 2.45 3.49
N VAL A 51 5.20 2.54 2.36
CA VAL A 51 6.14 3.64 2.12
C VAL A 51 5.33 4.81 1.59
N TYR A 52 5.29 5.89 2.36
CA TYR A 52 4.70 7.14 1.93
C TYR A 52 5.79 8.01 1.32
N ASN A 53 5.60 8.39 0.06
CA ASN A 53 6.50 9.33 -0.62
C ASN A 53 5.84 10.71 -0.55
N GLN A 54 6.47 11.64 0.15
CA GLN A 54 5.94 12.98 0.25
C GLN A 54 6.35 13.77 -0.99
N TYR A 55 5.37 14.12 -1.81
CA TYR A 55 5.54 15.03 -2.94
C TYR A 55 4.71 16.28 -2.73
N SER A 56 5.26 17.43 -3.09
CA SER A 56 4.52 18.69 -3.18
C SER A 56 5.14 19.53 -4.28
N CYS A 57 4.33 20.00 -5.24
CA CYS A 57 4.76 21.01 -6.19
C CYS A 57 6.06 20.65 -6.97
N CYS A 58 6.18 19.41 -7.46
CA CYS A 58 7.38 18.87 -8.14
C CYS A 58 8.63 18.74 -7.25
N ILE A 59 8.49 18.93 -5.94
CA ILE A 59 9.57 18.77 -4.98
C ILE A 59 9.38 17.45 -4.26
N TYR A 60 10.41 16.62 -4.32
CA TYR A 60 10.52 15.42 -3.50
C TYR A 60 10.85 15.84 -2.05
N LEU A 61 9.92 15.57 -1.14
CA LEU A 61 10.04 15.92 0.28
C LEU A 61 10.41 14.70 1.14
N GLY A 62 10.98 13.67 0.53
CA GLY A 62 11.44 12.48 1.25
C GLY A 62 10.37 11.40 1.38
N ASN A 63 10.80 10.27 1.95
CA ASN A 63 10.00 9.09 2.18
C ASN A 63 9.94 8.78 3.66
N SER A 64 8.81 8.23 4.07
CA SER A 64 8.63 7.64 5.37
C SER A 64 8.02 6.25 5.26
N LEU A 65 8.38 5.38 6.21
CA LEU A 65 7.66 4.13 6.43
C LEU A 65 6.60 4.38 7.50
N GLN A 66 5.33 4.29 7.10
CA GLN A 66 4.19 4.53 7.98
C GLN A 66 3.59 3.21 8.43
N LYS A 67 3.31 3.11 9.73
CA LYS A 67 2.46 2.06 10.32
C LYS A 67 1.06 2.62 10.47
N ILE A 68 0.09 2.00 9.79
CA ILE A 68 -1.27 2.52 9.66
C ILE A 68 -2.26 1.48 10.18
N GLU A 69 -3.21 1.91 10.99
CA GLU A 69 -4.30 1.06 11.49
C GLU A 69 -5.25 0.68 10.36
N THR A 70 -5.51 -0.62 10.20
CA THR A 70 -6.34 -1.17 9.11
C THR A 70 -7.78 -0.66 9.17
N SER A 71 -8.34 -0.50 10.37
CA SER A 71 -9.76 -0.18 10.56
C SER A 71 -10.11 1.29 10.33
N SER A 72 -9.16 2.20 10.61
CA SER A 72 -9.41 3.65 10.61
C SER A 72 -8.56 4.42 9.60
N GLY A 73 -7.49 3.82 9.08
CA GLY A 73 -6.49 4.54 8.28
C GLY A 73 -5.61 5.48 9.12
N LYS A 74 -5.71 5.46 10.45
CA LYS A 74 -4.90 6.32 11.32
C LYS A 74 -3.44 5.89 11.31
N ILE A 75 -2.54 6.86 11.09
CA ILE A 75 -1.09 6.66 11.26
C ILE A 75 -0.79 6.45 12.75
N LEU A 76 -0.27 5.27 13.09
CA LEU A 76 0.12 4.88 14.45
C LEU A 76 1.56 5.28 14.76
N SER A 77 2.45 5.20 13.77
CA SER A 77 3.84 5.62 13.88
C SER A 77 4.46 5.84 12.49
N GLU A 78 5.48 6.68 12.43
CA GLU A 78 6.19 7.00 11.20
C GLU A 78 7.71 6.94 11.41
N ILE A 79 8.43 6.36 10.46
CA ILE A 79 9.90 6.35 10.42
C ILE A 79 10.33 7.06 9.15
N ILE A 80 10.98 8.23 9.28
CA ILE A 80 11.56 8.94 8.12
C ILE A 80 12.75 8.13 7.60
N ILE A 81 12.67 7.66 6.34
CA ILE A 81 13.66 6.79 5.70
C ILE A 81 14.52 7.51 4.66
N SER A 82 14.11 8.68 4.18
CA SER A 82 14.95 9.61 3.43
C SER A 82 14.71 11.07 3.86
N PRO A 83 15.70 11.95 3.73
CA PRO A 83 15.59 13.36 4.10
C PRO A 83 14.59 14.12 3.21
N THR A 84 14.07 15.21 3.77
CA THR A 84 13.05 16.06 3.13
C THR A 84 13.62 17.06 2.13
N GLU A 85 14.94 17.24 2.09
CA GLU A 85 15.63 18.16 1.18
C GLU A 85 16.59 17.36 0.29
N GLU A 86 16.49 17.53 -1.03
CA GLU A 86 17.29 16.79 -2.03
C GLU A 86 18.81 16.96 -1.85
N SER A 87 19.25 18.07 -1.25
CA SER A 87 20.67 18.38 -1.01
C SER A 87 21.23 17.74 0.26
N VAL A 88 20.39 17.17 1.11
CA VAL A 88 20.78 16.59 2.39
C VAL A 88 20.85 15.07 2.25
N GLN A 89 21.95 14.48 2.72
CA GLN A 89 22.05 13.02 2.88
C GLN A 89 22.05 12.66 4.37
N PHE A 90 21.35 11.59 4.72
CA PHE A 90 21.48 11.04 6.07
C PHE A 90 22.91 10.57 6.31
N THR A 91 23.44 10.93 7.47
CA THR A 91 24.71 10.37 7.95
C THR A 91 24.60 8.85 8.10
N ILE A 92 25.71 8.14 7.94
CA ILE A 92 25.80 6.68 8.15
C ILE A 92 25.21 6.28 9.52
N SER A 93 25.46 7.08 10.55
CA SER A 93 24.92 6.85 11.90
C SER A 93 23.39 6.91 11.93
N LYS A 94 22.79 7.91 11.25
CA LYS A 94 21.34 8.06 11.14
C LYS A 94 20.73 6.89 10.36
N GLN A 95 21.31 6.50 9.24
CA GLN A 95 20.82 5.37 8.45
C GLN A 95 20.89 4.03 9.23
N LYS A 96 21.98 3.77 9.96
CA LYS A 96 22.08 2.61 10.86
C LYS A 96 21.04 2.61 11.97
N SER A 97 20.69 3.79 12.50
CA SER A 97 19.61 3.95 13.48
C SER A 97 18.25 3.61 12.87
N ILE A 98 17.95 4.13 11.67
CA ILE A 98 16.73 3.82 10.92
C ILE A 98 16.64 2.31 10.64
N TYR A 99 17.70 1.69 10.14
CA TYR A 99 17.78 0.24 9.93
C TYR A 99 17.41 -0.55 11.19
N LYS A 100 18.00 -0.20 12.34
CA LYS A 100 17.70 -0.85 13.62
C LYS A 100 16.23 -0.69 14.02
N ASN A 101 15.66 0.50 13.84
CA ASN A 101 14.26 0.78 14.16
C ASN A 101 13.31 -0.05 13.30
N ILE A 102 13.53 -0.10 11.98
CA ILE A 102 12.70 -0.90 11.07
C ILE A 102 12.86 -2.38 11.39
N LYS A 103 14.09 -2.87 11.60
CA LYS A 103 14.34 -4.28 11.96
C LYS A 103 13.64 -4.67 13.26
N HIS A 104 13.60 -3.77 14.25
CA HIS A 104 12.86 -4.01 15.50
C HIS A 104 11.34 -4.02 15.28
N LEU A 105 10.82 -3.09 14.48
CA LEU A 105 9.41 -3.07 14.07
C LEU A 105 9.00 -4.38 13.40
N LEU A 106 9.79 -4.84 12.42
CA LEU A 106 9.49 -6.06 11.67
C LEU A 106 9.52 -7.33 12.53
N LYS A 107 10.43 -7.39 13.51
CA LYS A 107 10.52 -8.52 14.46
C LYS A 107 9.41 -8.55 15.51
N SER A 108 8.88 -7.40 15.90
CA SER A 108 7.94 -7.31 17.03
C SER A 108 6.50 -7.65 16.66
N ASN A 109 6.08 -7.41 15.41
CA ASN A 109 4.67 -7.54 15.01
C ASN A 109 4.43 -8.58 13.90
N HIS A 110 5.48 -9.26 13.41
CA HIS A 110 5.47 -10.22 12.28
C HIS A 110 4.67 -9.73 11.06
N TYR A 111 5.37 -9.32 10.01
CA TYR A 111 4.71 -8.79 8.81
C TYR A 111 4.80 -9.74 7.63
N TYR A 112 3.80 -9.64 6.77
CA TYR A 112 3.66 -10.38 5.53
C TYR A 112 3.42 -9.40 4.39
N THR A 113 4.26 -9.46 3.37
CA THR A 113 4.14 -8.67 2.15
C THR A 113 2.80 -8.91 1.48
N MET A 114 2.16 -7.82 1.09
CA MET A 114 0.96 -7.85 0.28
C MET A 114 1.37 -7.94 -1.19
N LYS A 115 0.77 -8.87 -1.93
CA LYS A 115 1.10 -9.12 -3.33
C LYS A 115 0.49 -8.04 -4.22
N MET A 116 1.31 -7.31 -4.97
CA MET A 116 0.83 -6.36 -5.97
C MET A 116 -0.02 -7.08 -7.04
N ILE A 117 -1.12 -6.45 -7.45
CA ILE A 117 -2.04 -6.94 -8.46
C ILE A 117 -1.78 -6.20 -9.77
N ASP A 118 -1.09 -6.84 -10.70
CA ASP A 118 -0.69 -6.25 -11.97
C ASP A 118 -1.89 -5.78 -12.83
N LYS A 119 -3.04 -6.44 -12.69
CA LYS A 119 -4.25 -6.15 -13.47
C LYS A 119 -5.50 -6.26 -12.62
N PHE A 120 -6.23 -5.16 -12.52
CA PHE A 120 -7.52 -5.08 -11.87
C PHE A 120 -8.52 -4.30 -12.72
N LYS A 121 -9.82 -4.50 -12.47
CA LYS A 121 -10.89 -3.74 -13.11
C LYS A 121 -11.63 -2.95 -12.05
N VAL A 122 -11.77 -1.65 -12.29
CA VAL A 122 -12.65 -0.77 -11.51
C VAL A 122 -14.05 -0.83 -12.11
N MET A 123 -15.04 -1.05 -11.28
CA MET A 123 -16.44 -1.12 -11.64
C MET A 123 -17.22 -0.12 -10.79
N TYR A 124 -18.26 0.48 -11.35
CA TYR A 124 -19.10 1.45 -10.65
C TYR A 124 -20.37 0.79 -10.11
N GLY A 125 -20.80 1.23 -8.94
CA GLY A 125 -22.06 0.84 -8.32
C GLY A 125 -23.28 1.44 -9.00
N GLU A 126 -24.45 1.21 -8.40
CA GLU A 126 -25.69 1.89 -8.80
C GLU A 126 -25.65 3.38 -8.42
N ASP A 127 -25.04 3.67 -7.28
CA ASP A 127 -24.59 5.01 -6.93
C ASP A 127 -23.28 5.31 -7.68
N LYS A 128 -23.24 6.45 -8.38
CA LYS A 128 -22.11 6.84 -9.25
C LYS A 128 -20.82 7.09 -8.48
N ASP A 129 -20.92 7.36 -7.18
CA ASP A 129 -19.78 7.61 -6.30
C ASP A 129 -19.25 6.32 -5.64
N GLU A 130 -20.03 5.24 -5.68
CA GLU A 130 -19.58 3.92 -5.22
C GLU A 130 -18.83 3.19 -6.32
N LEU A 131 -17.70 2.60 -5.96
CA LEU A 131 -16.95 1.70 -6.84
C LEU A 131 -16.54 0.42 -6.12
N TYR A 132 -16.17 -0.59 -6.90
CA TYR A 132 -15.60 -1.83 -6.41
C TYR A 132 -14.56 -2.34 -7.39
N ILE A 133 -13.59 -3.09 -6.87
CA ILE A 133 -12.47 -3.62 -7.64
C ILE A 133 -12.71 -5.12 -7.86
N MET A 134 -12.59 -5.54 -9.11
CA MET A 134 -12.53 -6.95 -9.49
C MET A 134 -11.09 -7.31 -9.85
N VAL A 135 -10.56 -8.35 -9.21
CA VAL A 135 -9.20 -8.85 -9.42
C VAL A 135 -9.22 -10.33 -9.76
N ASN A 136 -8.31 -10.77 -10.64
CA ASN A 136 -8.08 -12.18 -10.91
C ASN A 136 -6.79 -12.61 -10.19
N ILE A 137 -6.90 -13.55 -9.26
CA ILE A 137 -5.79 -14.07 -8.48
C ILE A 137 -5.81 -15.59 -8.59
N SER A 138 -4.78 -16.17 -9.22
CA SER A 138 -4.61 -17.62 -9.35
C SER A 138 -5.89 -18.32 -9.83
N ASP A 139 -6.42 -17.84 -10.96
CA ASP A 139 -7.63 -18.33 -11.64
C ASP A 139 -8.95 -18.14 -10.88
N ASN A 140 -8.94 -17.39 -9.77
CA ASN A 140 -10.14 -17.05 -9.02
C ASN A 140 -10.44 -15.56 -9.18
N ILE A 141 -11.72 -15.24 -9.37
CA ILE A 141 -12.21 -13.86 -9.41
C ILE A 141 -12.61 -13.45 -8.00
N TYR A 142 -12.03 -12.36 -7.53
CA TYR A 142 -12.42 -11.72 -6.28
C TYR A 142 -13.01 -10.36 -6.55
N VAL A 143 -14.01 -10.02 -5.75
CA VAL A 143 -14.71 -8.73 -5.83
C VAL A 143 -14.59 -8.05 -4.47
N SER A 144 -14.15 -6.80 -4.47
CA SER A 144 -14.07 -6.00 -3.25
C SER A 144 -15.47 -5.61 -2.77
N LYS A 145 -15.58 -5.32 -1.47
CA LYS A 145 -16.70 -4.50 -1.00
C LYS A 145 -16.70 -3.16 -1.75
N LYS A 146 -17.89 -2.58 -1.89
CA LYS A 146 -18.03 -1.23 -2.45
C LYS A 146 -17.42 -0.20 -1.50
N PHE A 147 -16.83 0.84 -2.06
CA PHE A 147 -16.25 1.97 -1.33
C PHE A 147 -16.29 3.23 -2.19
N ILE A 148 -16.07 4.38 -1.53
CA ILE A 148 -16.05 5.70 -2.16
C ILE A 148 -14.62 6.20 -2.07
N LEU A 149 -14.10 6.74 -3.17
CA LEU A 149 -12.83 7.46 -3.16
C LEU A 149 -13.06 8.87 -2.62
N PRO A 150 -12.35 9.27 -1.55
CA PRO A 150 -12.50 10.62 -1.03
C PRO A 150 -12.01 11.62 -2.08
N ARG A 151 -12.66 12.79 -2.13
CA ARG A 151 -12.15 13.93 -2.91
C ARG A 151 -11.15 14.70 -2.07
N ILE A 152 -10.13 15.24 -2.69
CA ILE A 152 -9.09 16.02 -2.01
C ILE A 152 -9.28 17.50 -2.31
N ASN A 153 -9.15 18.32 -1.28
CA ASN A 153 -9.17 19.77 -1.45
C ASN A 153 -7.82 20.22 -2.01
N SER A 154 -7.87 20.95 -3.13
CA SER A 154 -6.69 21.47 -3.80
C SER A 154 -6.85 22.94 -4.12
N HIS A 155 -5.71 23.62 -4.29
CA HIS A 155 -5.66 25.05 -4.57
C HIS A 155 -5.79 25.34 -6.06
N GLY A 156 -6.17 26.57 -6.40
CA GLY A 156 -6.57 26.99 -7.74
C GLY A 156 -5.63 26.60 -8.86
N PHE A 157 -4.31 26.65 -8.62
CA PHE A 157 -3.31 26.14 -9.57
C PHE A 157 -3.59 24.71 -10.07
N CYS A 158 -4.02 23.81 -9.19
CA CYS A 158 -4.37 22.43 -9.51
C CYS A 158 -5.79 22.23 -10.03
N CYS A 159 -6.64 23.24 -9.85
CA CYS A 159 -8.03 23.21 -10.26
C CYS A 159 -8.21 23.64 -11.71
N ASN A 160 -7.53 24.73 -12.09
CA ASN A 160 -7.76 25.44 -13.34
C ASN A 160 -6.46 25.85 -14.06
N GLY A 161 -5.31 25.29 -13.66
CA GLY A 161 -4.02 25.64 -14.25
C GLY A 161 -3.49 27.02 -13.81
N GLY A 162 -4.01 27.58 -12.72
CA GLY A 162 -3.53 28.83 -12.13
C GLY A 162 -4.23 30.09 -12.64
N ILE A 163 -5.38 29.95 -13.30
CA ILE A 163 -6.21 31.08 -13.77
C ILE A 163 -6.71 31.92 -12.59
N ASP A 164 -7.08 31.26 -11.48
CA ASP A 164 -7.41 31.91 -10.22
C ASP A 164 -6.72 31.18 -9.06
N MET A 165 -5.70 31.80 -8.47
CA MET A 165 -4.94 31.21 -7.36
C MET A 165 -5.70 31.18 -6.03
N ASN A 166 -6.80 31.93 -5.91
CA ASN A 166 -7.60 32.01 -4.68
C ASN A 166 -8.76 31.01 -4.66
N GLU A 167 -9.01 30.31 -5.77
CA GLU A 167 -10.03 29.27 -5.84
C GLU A 167 -9.56 28.00 -5.14
N ASN A 168 -10.46 27.31 -4.43
CA ASN A 168 -10.24 25.96 -3.93
C ASN A 168 -11.26 25.04 -4.59
N CYS A 169 -10.83 23.84 -4.99
CA CYS A 169 -11.70 22.85 -5.59
C CYS A 169 -11.50 21.47 -4.97
N LEU A 170 -12.48 20.60 -5.19
CA LEU A 170 -12.39 19.20 -4.83
C LEU A 170 -11.98 18.38 -6.06
N LEU A 171 -10.83 17.72 -6.00
CA LEU A 171 -10.33 16.85 -7.05
C LEU A 171 -10.63 15.39 -6.73
N ASN A 172 -10.92 14.61 -7.77
CA ASN A 172 -11.15 13.17 -7.62
C ASN A 172 -9.80 12.46 -7.52
N GLN A 173 -9.71 11.49 -6.62
CA GLN A 173 -8.58 10.58 -6.58
C GLN A 173 -8.71 9.47 -7.62
N GLU A 174 -7.57 8.96 -8.04
CA GLU A 174 -7.46 7.77 -8.87
C GLU A 174 -6.85 6.61 -8.07
N ILE A 175 -7.11 5.38 -8.50
CA ILE A 175 -6.48 4.19 -7.94
C ILE A 175 -5.14 4.00 -8.65
N ILE A 176 -4.05 4.20 -7.92
CA ILE A 176 -2.67 4.08 -8.42
C ILE A 176 -2.25 2.62 -8.41
N ASN A 177 -2.52 1.91 -7.31
CA ASN A 177 -2.08 0.53 -7.13
C ASN A 177 -3.04 -0.27 -6.26
N VAL A 178 -3.00 -1.59 -6.42
CA VAL A 178 -3.79 -2.54 -5.63
C VAL A 178 -2.87 -3.67 -5.18
N SER A 179 -2.78 -3.87 -3.87
CA SER A 179 -2.06 -4.99 -3.27
C SER A 179 -3.02 -5.93 -2.55
N PHE A 180 -2.70 -7.20 -2.46
CA PHE A 180 -3.58 -8.24 -1.92
C PHE A 180 -2.91 -9.04 -0.81
N SER A 181 -3.65 -9.26 0.28
CA SER A 181 -3.29 -10.20 1.33
C SER A 181 -4.21 -11.42 1.27
N ILE A 182 -3.65 -12.57 0.84
CA ILE A 182 -4.35 -13.87 0.84
C ILE A 182 -4.83 -14.24 2.25
N ARG A 183 -3.94 -14.08 3.24
CA ARG A 183 -4.19 -14.47 4.63
C ARG A 183 -5.38 -13.75 5.25
N HIS A 184 -5.51 -12.47 4.94
CA HIS A 184 -6.53 -11.58 5.53
C HIS A 184 -7.73 -11.37 4.61
N ASN A 185 -7.65 -11.81 3.35
CA ASN A 185 -8.68 -11.64 2.34
C ASN A 185 -9.10 -10.17 2.16
N VAL A 186 -8.09 -9.30 2.01
CA VAL A 186 -8.25 -7.85 1.84
C VAL A 186 -7.38 -7.34 0.70
N LEU A 187 -7.84 -6.29 0.03
CA LEU A 187 -7.03 -5.43 -0.82
C LEU A 187 -6.54 -4.23 -0.01
N LEU A 188 -5.32 -3.81 -0.26
CA LEU A 188 -4.84 -2.48 0.06
C LEU A 188 -4.85 -1.68 -1.25
N VAL A 189 -5.70 -0.67 -1.29
CA VAL A 189 -5.88 0.23 -2.43
C VAL A 189 -5.05 1.47 -2.16
N GLU A 190 -4.11 1.75 -3.06
CA GLU A 190 -3.33 2.98 -3.07
C GLU A 190 -4.00 3.98 -4.01
N THR A 191 -4.28 5.17 -3.52
CA THR A 191 -4.91 6.26 -4.28
C THR A 191 -4.14 7.56 -4.20
N GLY A 192 -4.38 8.46 -5.15
CA GLY A 192 -3.80 9.79 -5.14
C GLY A 192 -4.33 10.65 -6.28
N LEU A 193 -3.82 11.87 -6.37
CA LEU A 193 -3.92 12.69 -7.56
C LEU A 193 -2.71 12.38 -8.43
N ASP A 194 -2.92 11.72 -9.57
CA ASP A 194 -1.88 11.46 -10.57
C ASP A 194 -2.13 12.37 -11.79
N GLN A 195 -1.09 13.07 -12.25
CA GLN A 195 -1.05 13.73 -13.58
C GLN A 195 -2.11 14.81 -13.89
N LEU A 196 -2.63 15.55 -12.90
CA LEU A 196 -3.55 16.67 -13.18
C LEU A 196 -2.83 17.91 -13.73
N ALA A 197 -1.70 18.28 -13.13
CA ALA A 197 -0.79 19.34 -13.56
C ALA A 197 0.54 19.22 -12.78
N ASP A 198 1.64 19.71 -13.34
CA ASP A 198 2.95 19.71 -12.68
C ASP A 198 2.87 20.33 -11.29
N GLY A 199 3.03 19.50 -10.25
CA GLY A 199 3.05 19.95 -8.86
C GLY A 199 1.74 19.79 -8.08
N CYS A 200 0.76 19.13 -8.69
CA CYS A 200 -0.55 18.86 -8.08
C CYS A 200 -0.71 17.45 -7.54
N ASP A 201 0.38 16.68 -7.52
CA ASP A 201 0.39 15.33 -6.97
C ASP A 201 0.13 15.39 -5.47
N GLN A 202 -0.81 14.55 -5.02
CA GLN A 202 -1.13 14.38 -3.62
C GLN A 202 -1.40 12.90 -3.35
N GLY A 203 -0.83 12.39 -2.26
CA GLY A 203 -0.80 10.97 -1.95
C GLY A 203 0.65 10.47 -1.83
N PRO A 204 0.86 9.15 -1.72
CA PRO A 204 -0.15 8.10 -1.79
C PRO A 204 -1.03 8.01 -0.53
N PHE A 205 -2.34 7.81 -0.71
CA PHE A 205 -3.27 7.45 0.34
C PHE A 205 -3.60 5.97 0.27
N TYR A 206 -3.98 5.38 1.40
CA TYR A 206 -4.14 3.94 1.52
C TYR A 206 -5.46 3.56 2.18
N GLN A 207 -6.19 2.62 1.58
CA GLN A 207 -7.42 2.09 2.13
C GLN A 207 -7.46 0.56 2.06
N VAL A 208 -7.80 -0.09 3.17
CA VAL A 208 -7.98 -1.55 3.20
C VAL A 208 -9.43 -1.88 2.91
N ILE A 209 -9.66 -2.67 1.86
CA ILE A 209 -10.98 -3.08 1.40
C ILE A 209 -11.11 -4.61 1.50
N PRO A 210 -12.07 -5.16 2.27
CA PRO A 210 -12.35 -6.59 2.27
C PRO A 210 -12.82 -7.09 0.91
N ILE A 211 -12.50 -8.34 0.57
CA ILE A 211 -12.99 -8.98 -0.66
C ILE A 211 -13.80 -10.24 -0.37
N SER A 212 -14.66 -10.60 -1.31
CA SER A 212 -15.33 -11.89 -1.34
C SER A 212 -14.95 -12.64 -2.61
N LYS A 213 -14.76 -13.95 -2.49
CA LYS A 213 -14.68 -14.84 -3.65
C LYS A 213 -16.04 -14.85 -4.33
N ASN A 214 -16.06 -14.57 -5.64
CA ASN A 214 -17.27 -14.67 -6.45
C ASN A 214 -17.52 -16.10 -6.91
#